data_AF-A0A932LZX9-F1
#
_entry.id   AF-A0A932LZX9-F1
#
_cell.length_a   1.000
_cell.length_b   1.000
_cell.length_c   1.000
_cell.angle_alpha   90.00
_cell.angle_beta   90.00
_cell.angle_gamma   90.00
#
_symmetry.space_group_name_H-M   'P 1'
#
loop_
_entity.id
_entity.type
_entity.pdbx_description
1 polymer ?
#
loop_
_entity_poly.entity_id
_entity_poly.type
_entity_poly.pdbx_seq_one_letter_code
_entity_poly.pdbx_strand_id
1 'polypeptide(L)' 'MADITDLESCSAFGETPEKALEELERAKVAWLEAAQKAGKPIPPPRYRPVIYQISR' A
#
# COMPACT_ATOMS: atom_id res chain seq x y z
N MET A 1 -9.73 1.60 10.18
CA MET A 1 -8.92 0.56 9.52
C MET A 1 -8.65 1.03 8.11
N ALA A 2 -7.44 0.78 7.60
CA ALA A 2 -7.07 1.06 6.22
C ALA A 2 -6.18 -0.09 5.72
N ASP A 3 -6.20 -0.36 4.42
CA ASP A 3 -5.49 -1.48 3.79
C ASP A 3 -4.99 -1.12 2.38
N ILE A 4 -3.96 -1.83 1.92
CA ILE A 4 -3.44 -1.71 0.55
C ILE A 4 -3.74 -3.02 -0.19
N THR A 5 -4.77 -3.01 -1.02
CA THR A 5 -5.20 -4.20 -1.78
C THR A 5 -4.13 -4.77 -2.72
N ASP A 6 -3.15 -3.96 -3.13
CA ASP A 6 -2.03 -4.40 -3.96
C ASP A 6 -0.95 -5.15 -3.16
N LEU A 7 -0.84 -4.90 -1.85
CA LEU A 7 0.17 -5.51 -0.98
C LEU A 7 -0.50 -6.52 -0.05
N GLU A 8 -0.29 -7.81 -0.32
CA GLU A 8 -0.93 -8.89 0.43
C GLU A 8 -0.68 -8.75 1.94
N SER A 9 -1.76 -8.78 2.73
CA SER A 9 -1.74 -8.64 4.19
C SER A 9 -1.18 -7.30 4.72
N CYS A 10 -1.19 -6.23 3.94
CA CYS A 10 -0.82 -4.88 4.40
C CYS A 10 -2.06 -4.10 4.87
N SER A 11 -2.24 -4.01 6.19
CA SER A 11 -3.34 -3.30 6.82
C SER A 11 -2.90 -2.60 8.11
N ALA A 12 -3.58 -1.51 8.47
CA ALA A 12 -3.35 -0.77 9.70
C ALA A 12 -4.65 -0.30 10.35
N PHE A 13 -4.57 -0.02 11.65
CA PHE A 13 -5.67 0.45 12.47
C PHE A 13 -5.33 1.80 13.08
N GLY A 14 -6.36 2.59 13.36
CA GLY A 14 -6.26 3.89 14.01
C GLY A 14 -7.64 4.31 14.52
N GLU A 15 -7.64 5.16 15.53
CA GLU A 15 -8.87 5.67 16.16
C GLU A 15 -9.66 6.59 15.21
N THR A 16 -8.98 7.18 14.24
CA THR A 16 -9.57 7.97 13.16
C THR A 16 -9.06 7.47 11.80
N PRO A 17 -9.74 7.81 10.69
CA PRO A 17 -9.25 7.50 9.35
C PRO A 17 -7.83 8.02 9.09
N GLU A 18 -7.51 9.22 9.57
CA GLU A 18 -6.20 9.86 9.39
C GLU A 18 -5.10 9.11 10.14
N LYS A 19 -5.36 8.72 11.41
CA LYS A 19 -4.43 7.89 12.17
C LYS A 19 -4.22 6.51 11.53
N ALA A 20 -5.28 5.90 11.01
CA ALA A 20 -5.17 4.63 10.32
C ALA A 20 -4.33 4.74 9.04
N LEU A 21 -4.40 5.89 8.34
CA LEU A 21 -3.59 6.16 7.16
C LEU A 21 -2.11 6.38 7.50
N GLU A 22 -1.80 7.18 8.54
CA GLU A 22 -0.42 7.36 9.01
C GLU A 22 0.25 6.02 9.37
N GLU A 23 -0.48 5.15 10.09
CA GLU A 23 0.03 3.82 10.43
C GLU A 23 0.13 2.91 9.19
N LEU A 24 -0.78 3.03 8.23
CA LEU A 24 -0.70 2.28 6.97
C LEU A 24 0.52 2.67 6.14
N GLU A 25 0.90 3.96 6.12
CA GLU A 25 2.10 4.41 5.43
C GLU A 25 3.37 3.78 6.01
N ARG A 26 3.44 3.64 7.34
CA ARG A 26 4.53 2.93 8.02
C ARG A 26 4.52 1.44 7.69
N ALA A 27 3.33 0.81 7.74
CA ALA A 27 3.16 -0.60 7.40
C ALA A 27 3.58 -0.90 5.96
N LYS A 28 3.27 -0.01 5.01
CA LYS A 28 3.69 -0.10 3.60
C LYS A 28 5.21 -0.13 3.46
N VAL A 29 5.91 0.80 4.14
CA VAL A 29 7.37 0.85 4.08
C VAL A 29 7.97 -0.44 4.67
N ALA A 30 7.50 -0.86 5.84
CA ALA A 30 7.96 -2.09 6.47
C ALA A 30 7.71 -3.33 5.59
N TRP A 31 6.55 -3.41 4.93
CA TRP A 31 6.21 -4.49 4.01
C TRP A 31 7.17 -4.53 2.82
N LEU A 32 7.42 -3.37 2.19
CA LEU A 32 8.31 -3.27 1.03
C LEU A 32 9.76 -3.65 1.38
N GLU A 33 10.26 -3.20 2.53
CA GLU A 33 11.58 -3.59 3.01
C GLU A 33 11.67 -5.09 3.31
N ALA A 34 10.64 -5.67 3.94
CA ALA A 34 10.58 -7.09 4.22
C ALA A 34 10.54 -7.92 2.93
N ALA A 35 9.75 -7.51 1.94
CA ALA A 35 9.67 -8.15 0.63
C ALA A 35 11.04 -8.14 -0.07
N GLN A 36 11.73 -6.98 -0.07
CA GLN A 36 13.08 -6.86 -0.63
C GLN A 36 14.09 -7.77 0.08
N LYS A 37 14.13 -7.75 1.42
CA LYS A 37 15.02 -8.61 2.22
C LYS A 37 14.75 -10.09 2.01
N ALA A 38 13.49 -10.47 1.80
CA ALA A 38 13.08 -11.84 1.54
C ALA A 38 13.22 -12.27 0.07
N GLY A 39 13.65 -11.37 -0.83
CA GLY A 39 13.71 -11.63 -2.28
C GLY A 39 12.35 -11.90 -2.91
N LYS A 40 11.25 -11.44 -2.28
CA LYS A 40 9.90 -11.61 -2.79
C LYS A 40 9.59 -10.56 -3.86
N PRO A 41 8.86 -10.93 -4.93
CA PRO A 41 8.44 -9.95 -5.93
C PRO A 41 7.49 -8.92 -5.32
N ILE A 42 7.68 -7.66 -5.67
CA ILE A 42 6.78 -6.56 -5.29
C ILE A 42 5.75 -6.38 -6.41
N PRO A 43 4.45 -6.50 -6.13
CA PRO A 43 3.42 -6.34 -7.15
C PRO A 43 3.33 -4.87 -7.62
N PRO A 44 3.03 -4.64 -8.91
CA PRO A 44 2.84 -3.29 -9.42
C PRO A 44 1.52 -2.68 -8.88
N PRO A 45 1.47 -1.35 -8.68
CA PRO A 45 0.24 -0.69 -8.26
C PRO A 45 -0.87 -0.86 -9.30
N ARG A 46 -2.06 -1.28 -8.88
CA ARG A 46 -3.21 -1.50 -9.76
C ARG A 46 -4.03 -0.23 -9.96
N TYR A 47 -4.04 0.67 -8.97
CA TYR A 47 -4.75 1.93 -9.10
C TYR A 47 -4.08 2.83 -10.14
N ARG A 48 -4.79 3.07 -11.24
CA ARG A 48 -4.41 4.01 -12.28
C ARG A 48 -5.47 5.11 -12.36
N PRO A 49 -5.18 6.33 -11.90
CA PRO A 49 -6.11 7.44 -12.01
C PRO A 49 -6.61 7.60 -13.44
N VAL A 50 -7.90 7.89 -13.60
CA VAL A 50 -8.56 7.99 -14.92
C VAL A 50 -7.88 9.04 -15.80
N ILE A 51 -7.32 10.11 -15.22
CA ILE A 51 -6.55 11.13 -15.93
C ILE A 51 -5.38 10.57 -16.76
N TYR A 52 -4.78 9.44 -16.35
CA TYR A 52 -3.71 8.78 -17.08
C TYR A 52 -4.22 7.74 -18.09
N GLN A 53 -5.53 7.48 -18.12
CA GLN A 53 -6.17 6.52 -19.03
C GLN A 53 -6.71 7.21 -20.30
N ILE A 54 -7.07 8.49 -20.22
CA ILE A 54 -7.70 9.25 -21.33
C ILE A 54 -6.68 9.85 -22.32
N SER A 55 -5.39 9.79 -22.00
CA SER A 55 -4.31 10.39 -22.81
C SER A 55 -3.67 9.40 -23.82
N ARG A 56 -4.40 8.37 -24.24
CA ARG A 56 -3.92 7.32 -25.16
C ARG A 56 -4.43 7.47 -26.58
#